data_AF-A0A8J7ALV8-F1
#
_entry.id   AF-A0A8J7ALV8-F1
#
_cell.length_a   1.000
_cell.length_b   1.000
_cell.length_c   1.000
_cell.angle_alpha   90.00
_cell.angle_beta   90.00
_cell.angle_gamma   90.00
#
_symmetry.space_group_name_H-M   'P 1'
#
loop_
_entity.id
_entity.type
_entity.pdbx_description
1 polymer ?
#
loop_
_entity_poly.entity_id
_entity_poly.type
_entity_poly.pdbx_seq_one_letter_code
_entity_poly.pdbx_strand_id
1 'polypeptide(L)'
;MTNNPSNQHSSDKEDFRLYYQHQYDRMKELEQQRLIMTNVIVTISVLSFSLAFTDISKLNLVSGVGLPIVVIIANLIAIRWNQRTRAFIKMHQKRAHAALDAIAPEVEALDRSIPKPFDGDKDIFRRPALQNYLHVLLIVVSALPILLYAKIL
;
A
#
# COMPACT_ATOMS: atom_id res chain seq x y z
N MET A 1 29.29 13.60 -40.48
CA MET A 1 28.04 13.91 -39.75
C MET A 1 28.41 14.61 -38.47
N THR A 2 28.39 15.94 -38.46
CA THR A 2 28.70 16.75 -37.28
C THR A 2 27.51 16.70 -36.34
N ASN A 3 27.64 15.98 -35.23
CA ASN A 3 26.65 16.01 -34.15
C ASN A 3 26.54 17.45 -33.66
N ASN A 4 25.41 18.08 -33.95
CA ASN A 4 25.13 19.44 -33.51
C ASN A 4 24.82 19.38 -32.00
N PRO A 5 25.63 20.00 -31.12
CA PRO A 5 25.50 19.85 -29.67
C PRO A 5 24.13 20.29 -29.12
N SER A 6 23.39 21.11 -29.88
CA SER A 6 22.00 21.49 -29.56
C SER A 6 21.01 20.31 -29.57
N ASN A 7 21.21 19.31 -30.43
CA ASN A 7 20.32 18.15 -30.52
C ASN A 7 20.57 17.14 -29.40
N GLN A 8 21.79 17.10 -28.86
CA GLN A 8 22.16 16.21 -27.75
C GLN A 8 21.47 16.68 -26.46
N HIS A 9 21.50 17.99 -26.21
CA HIS A 9 20.89 18.59 -25.02
C HIS A 9 19.35 18.49 -24.99
N SER A 10 18.67 18.46 -26.16
CA SER A 10 17.23 18.22 -26.25
C SER A 10 16.86 16.75 -26.03
N SER A 11 17.66 15.82 -26.57
CA SER A 11 17.47 14.38 -26.37
C SER A 11 17.59 14.01 -24.89
N ASP A 12 18.60 14.54 -24.20
CA ASP A 12 18.80 14.27 -22.77
C ASP A 12 17.60 14.75 -21.94
N LYS A 13 17.10 15.96 -22.22
CA LYS A 13 15.91 16.50 -21.51
C LYS A 13 14.66 15.63 -21.71
N GLU A 14 14.48 15.07 -22.90
CA GLU A 14 13.37 14.17 -23.20
C GLU A 14 13.50 12.84 -22.44
N ASP A 15 14.69 12.24 -22.42
CA ASP A 15 14.96 10.99 -21.71
C ASP A 15 14.73 11.13 -20.20
N PHE A 16 15.18 12.23 -19.59
CA PHE A 16 14.94 12.50 -18.17
C PHE A 16 13.47 12.77 -17.87
N ARG A 17 12.75 13.49 -18.75
CA ARG A 17 11.30 13.69 -18.62
C ARG A 17 10.56 12.35 -18.68
N LEU A 18 10.93 11.48 -19.61
CA LEU A 18 10.36 10.14 -19.73
C LEU A 18 10.67 9.30 -18.48
N TYR A 19 11.91 9.34 -17.99
CA TYR A 19 12.30 8.67 -16.76
C TYR A 19 11.49 9.16 -15.55
N TYR A 20 11.30 10.47 -15.42
CA TYR A 20 10.48 11.10 -14.38
C TYR A 20 9.03 10.59 -14.44
N GLN A 21 8.41 10.64 -15.62
CA GLN A 21 7.05 10.14 -15.85
C GLN A 21 6.92 8.66 -15.45
N HIS A 22 7.86 7.82 -15.87
CA HIS A 22 7.86 6.40 -15.51
C HIS A 22 7.97 6.15 -14.00
N GLN A 23 8.62 7.01 -13.22
CA GLN A 23 8.61 6.85 -11.76
C GLN A 23 7.20 7.09 -11.19
N TYR A 24 6.46 8.08 -11.70
CA TYR A 24 5.07 8.33 -11.29
C TYR A 24 4.12 7.21 -11.70
N ASP A 25 4.29 6.65 -12.90
CA ASP A 25 3.49 5.51 -13.35
C ASP A 25 3.70 4.29 -12.43
N ARG A 26 4.96 3.98 -12.10
CA ARG A 26 5.29 2.92 -11.15
C ARG A 26 4.70 3.15 -9.76
N MET A 27 4.72 4.39 -9.26
CA MET A 27 4.09 4.72 -7.99
C MET A 27 2.57 4.50 -8.03
N LYS A 28 1.92 4.94 -9.11
CA LYS A 28 0.48 4.77 -9.32
C LYS A 28 0.10 3.29 -9.37
N GLU A 29 0.85 2.49 -10.12
CA GLU A 29 0.61 1.06 -10.23
C GLU A 29 0.77 0.34 -8.88
N LEU A 30 1.83 0.65 -8.14
CA LEU A 30 2.05 0.12 -6.79
C LEU A 30 0.91 0.49 -5.83
N GLU A 31 0.40 1.72 -5.91
CA GLU A 31 -0.75 2.16 -5.09
C GLU A 31 -2.04 1.42 -5.49
N GLN A 32 -2.27 1.21 -6.78
CA GLN A 32 -3.41 0.43 -7.27
C GLN A 32 -3.33 -1.04 -6.84
N GLN A 33 -2.18 -1.69 -6.99
CA GLN A 33 -1.96 -3.07 -6.53
C GLN A 33 -2.19 -3.20 -5.02
N ARG A 34 -1.75 -2.20 -4.23
CA ARG A 34 -2.00 -2.15 -2.78
C ARG A 34 -3.49 -2.10 -2.45
N LEU A 35 -4.26 -1.26 -3.16
CA LEU A 35 -5.70 -1.14 -2.99
C LEU A 35 -6.42 -2.44 -3.36
N ILE A 36 -6.07 -3.06 -4.49
CA ILE A 36 -6.64 -4.34 -4.92
C ILE A 36 -6.39 -5.42 -3.87
N MET A 37 -5.13 -5.57 -3.41
CA MET A 37 -4.76 -6.55 -2.39
C MET A 37 -5.56 -6.34 -1.09
N THR A 38 -5.66 -5.09 -0.64
CA THR A 38 -6.45 -4.73 0.56
C THR A 38 -7.91 -5.16 0.38
N ASN A 39 -8.53 -4.81 -0.75
CA ASN A 39 -9.94 -5.13 -1.02
C ASN A 39 -10.20 -6.64 -1.08
N VAL A 40 -9.30 -7.40 -1.71
CA VAL A 40 -9.38 -8.87 -1.78
C VAL A 40 -9.35 -9.47 -0.38
N ILE A 41 -8.38 -9.07 0.44
CA ILE A 41 -8.20 -9.63 1.79
C ILE A 41 -9.38 -9.24 2.70
N VAL A 42 -9.87 -8.00 2.61
CA VAL A 42 -11.07 -7.55 3.32
C VAL A 42 -12.28 -8.39 2.91
N THR A 43 -12.48 -8.63 1.61
CA THR A 43 -13.60 -9.42 1.09
C THR A 43 -13.56 -10.85 1.61
N ILE A 44 -12.39 -11.51 1.54
CA ILE A 44 -12.20 -12.86 2.07
C ILE A 44 -12.43 -12.90 3.58
N SER A 45 -11.98 -11.87 4.31
CA SER A 45 -12.18 -11.77 5.76
C SER A 45 -13.66 -11.67 6.10
N VAL A 46 -14.42 -10.80 5.43
CA VAL A 46 -15.87 -10.64 5.62
C VAL A 46 -16.61 -11.92 5.29
N LEU A 47 -16.29 -12.58 4.17
CA LEU A 47 -16.90 -13.87 3.80
C LEU A 47 -16.62 -14.95 4.86
N SER A 48 -15.38 -15.03 5.32
CA SER A 48 -14.97 -15.97 6.37
C SER A 48 -15.72 -15.72 7.67
N PHE A 49 -15.94 -14.46 8.04
CA PHE A 49 -16.77 -14.09 9.19
C PHE A 49 -18.23 -14.49 9.03
N SER A 50 -18.84 -14.20 7.89
CA SER A 50 -20.23 -14.59 7.62
C SER A 50 -20.42 -16.10 7.78
N LEU A 51 -19.45 -16.90 7.32
CA LEU A 51 -19.47 -18.36 7.46
C LEU A 51 -19.20 -18.82 8.89
N ALA A 52 -18.26 -18.20 9.60
CA ALA A 52 -17.91 -18.57 10.97
C ALA A 52 -19.03 -18.26 11.97
N PHE A 53 -19.78 -17.18 11.75
CA PHE A 53 -20.83 -16.70 12.66
C PHE A 53 -22.25 -17.06 12.24
N THR A 54 -22.43 -17.94 11.25
CA THR A 54 -23.79 -18.37 10.83
C THR A 54 -24.56 -19.05 11.97
N ASP A 55 -23.87 -19.84 12.82
CA ASP A 55 -24.46 -20.45 14.02
C ASP A 55 -23.39 -20.57 15.13
N ILE A 56 -23.32 -19.55 15.99
CA ILE A 56 -22.35 -19.48 17.10
C ILE A 56 -22.47 -20.68 18.06
N SER A 57 -23.66 -21.29 18.15
CA SER A 57 -23.87 -22.45 19.03
C SER A 57 -23.22 -23.73 18.49
N LYS A 58 -22.79 -23.75 17.22
CA LYS A 58 -22.23 -24.92 16.52
C LYS A 58 -20.83 -24.64 15.98
N LEU A 59 -20.01 -23.91 16.73
CA LEU A 59 -18.60 -23.75 16.39
C LEU A 59 -17.92 -25.12 16.40
N ASN A 60 -17.35 -25.50 15.25
CA ASN A 60 -16.50 -26.68 15.12
C ASN A 60 -15.05 -26.24 14.93
N LEU A 61 -14.11 -27.18 14.87
CA LEU A 61 -12.68 -26.86 14.74
C LEU A 61 -12.39 -25.99 13.49
N VAL A 62 -13.13 -26.20 12.40
CA VAL A 62 -12.93 -25.45 11.16
C VAL A 62 -13.44 -24.02 11.29
N SER A 63 -14.68 -23.81 11.74
CA SER A 63 -15.28 -22.47 11.86
C SER A 63 -14.78 -21.68 13.07
N GLY A 64 -14.49 -22.35 14.18
CA GLY A 64 -14.02 -21.75 15.43
C GLY A 64 -12.52 -21.46 15.47
N VAL A 65 -11.70 -22.20 14.73
CA VAL A 65 -10.23 -22.06 14.78
C VAL A 65 -9.62 -21.93 13.38
N GLY A 66 -9.91 -22.87 12.48
CA GLY A 66 -9.27 -22.93 11.16
C GLY A 66 -9.46 -21.66 10.32
N LEU A 67 -10.70 -21.28 10.05
CA LEU A 67 -11.05 -20.07 9.28
C LEU A 67 -10.48 -18.79 9.91
N PRO A 68 -10.69 -18.53 11.22
CA PRO A 68 -10.03 -17.43 11.92
C PRO A 68 -8.52 -17.33 11.72
N ILE A 69 -7.78 -18.44 11.84
CA ILE A 69 -6.32 -18.44 11.69
C ILE A 69 -5.92 -18.04 10.26
N VAL A 70 -6.61 -18.56 9.24
CA VAL A 70 -6.36 -18.20 7.84
C VAL A 70 -6.57 -16.70 7.63
N VAL A 71 -7.65 -16.13 8.18
CA VAL A 71 -7.92 -14.68 8.09
C VAL A 71 -6.83 -13.87 8.79
N ILE A 72 -6.39 -14.29 9.98
CA ILE A 72 -5.30 -13.62 10.72
C ILE A 72 -4.02 -13.59 9.88
N ILE A 73 -3.62 -14.73 9.32
CA ILE A 73 -2.42 -14.85 8.47
C ILE A 73 -2.55 -13.96 7.24
N ALA A 74 -3.68 -13.99 6.54
CA ALA A 74 -3.91 -13.16 5.36
C ALA A 74 -3.79 -11.66 5.68
N ASN A 75 -4.35 -11.20 6.80
CA ASN A 75 -4.26 -9.80 7.21
C ASN A 75 -2.84 -9.40 7.64
N LEU A 76 -2.08 -10.30 8.27
CA LEU A 76 -0.65 -10.06 8.57
C LEU A 76 0.17 -9.89 7.29
N ILE A 77 -0.09 -10.72 6.27
CA ILE A 77 0.54 -10.59 4.94
C ILE A 77 0.16 -9.23 4.33
N ALA A 78 -1.09 -8.82 4.41
CA ALA A 78 -1.56 -7.52 3.91
C ALA A 78 -0.82 -6.34 4.55
N ILE A 79 -0.66 -6.36 5.87
CA ILE A 79 0.07 -5.32 6.62
C ILE A 79 1.51 -5.23 6.13
N ARG A 80 2.20 -6.37 6.00
CA ARG A 80 3.59 -6.40 5.53
C ARG A 80 3.70 -5.95 4.08
N TRP A 81 2.77 -6.34 3.22
CA TRP A 81 2.68 -5.89 1.84
C TRP A 81 2.52 -4.37 1.77
N ASN A 82 1.57 -3.80 2.52
CA ASN A 82 1.33 -2.36 2.56
C ASN A 82 2.58 -1.57 3.01
N GLN A 83 3.27 -2.05 4.04
CA GLN A 83 4.52 -1.46 4.53
C GLN A 83 5.61 -1.48 3.46
N ARG A 84 5.80 -2.62 2.79
CA ARG A 84 6.83 -2.78 1.75
C ARG A 84 6.53 -1.94 0.52
N THR A 85 5.29 -1.95 0.04
CA THR A 85 4.85 -1.12 -1.08
C THR A 85 5.03 0.37 -0.81
N ARG A 86 4.75 0.83 0.42
CA ARG A 86 5.01 2.23 0.82
C ARG A 86 6.49 2.59 0.73
N ALA A 87 7.39 1.69 1.11
CA ALA A 87 8.83 1.91 0.99
C ALA A 87 9.25 2.07 -0.49
N PHE A 88 8.74 1.22 -1.38
CA PHE A 88 9.01 1.34 -2.82
C PHE A 88 8.44 2.63 -3.42
N ILE A 89 7.22 3.04 -3.05
CA ILE A 89 6.65 4.31 -3.49
C ILE A 89 7.56 5.48 -3.08
N LYS A 90 8.01 5.53 -1.82
CA LYS A 90 8.94 6.58 -1.35
C LYS A 90 10.27 6.56 -2.11
N MET A 91 10.78 5.38 -2.48
CA MET A 91 11.98 5.25 -3.30
C MET A 91 11.76 5.84 -4.70
N HIS A 92 10.65 5.49 -5.39
CA HIS A 92 10.33 6.03 -6.70
C HIS A 92 10.09 7.54 -6.66
N GLN A 93 9.44 8.05 -5.60
CA GLN A 93 9.27 9.48 -5.36
C GLN A 93 10.63 10.19 -5.27
N LYS A 94 11.57 9.66 -4.49
CA LYS A 94 12.93 10.22 -4.38
C LYS A 94 13.66 10.21 -5.73
N ARG A 95 13.53 9.14 -6.51
CA ARG A 95 14.12 9.05 -7.86
C ARG A 95 13.52 10.08 -8.82
N ALA A 96 12.21 10.33 -8.73
CA ALA A 96 11.54 11.33 -9.55
C ALA A 96 12.05 12.74 -9.24
N HIS A 97 12.11 13.11 -7.95
CA HIS A 97 12.66 14.41 -7.53
C HIS A 97 14.12 14.59 -7.93
N ALA A 98 14.95 13.55 -7.82
CA ALA A 98 16.34 13.59 -8.27
C ALA A 98 16.46 13.79 -9.79
N ALA A 99 15.57 13.19 -10.58
CA ALA A 99 15.52 13.41 -12.02
C ALA A 99 15.05 14.82 -12.37
N LEU A 100 14.08 15.37 -11.63
CA LEU A 100 13.54 16.71 -11.86
C LEU A 100 14.58 17.79 -11.53
N ASP A 101 15.28 17.65 -10.40
CA ASP A 101 16.36 18.54 -9.97
C ASP A 101 17.50 18.62 -11.00
N ALA A 102 17.79 17.51 -11.69
CA ALA A 102 18.82 17.45 -12.72
C ALA A 102 18.45 18.19 -14.03
N ILE A 103 17.17 18.31 -14.36
CA ILE A 103 16.72 18.88 -15.65
C ILE A 103 16.06 20.25 -15.57
N ALA A 104 15.39 20.53 -14.46
CA ALA A 104 14.56 21.71 -14.24
C ALA A 104 14.52 22.04 -12.74
N PRO A 105 15.66 22.43 -12.14
CA PRO A 105 15.76 22.72 -10.72
C PRO A 105 14.80 23.82 -10.27
N GLU A 106 14.44 24.76 -11.15
CA GLU A 106 13.42 25.78 -10.90
C GLU A 106 12.02 25.18 -10.67
N VAL A 107 11.68 24.10 -11.37
CA VAL A 107 10.41 23.40 -11.21
C VAL A 107 10.40 22.57 -9.93
N GLU A 108 11.51 21.90 -9.60
CA GLU A 108 11.66 21.19 -8.33
C GLU A 108 11.60 22.15 -7.13
N ALA A 109 12.23 23.33 -7.24
CA ALA A 109 12.14 24.36 -6.22
C ALA A 109 10.69 24.84 -6.03
N LEU A 110 9.95 25.05 -7.13
CA LEU A 110 8.53 25.38 -7.08
C LEU A 110 7.72 24.27 -6.40
N ASP A 111 7.90 23.00 -6.79
CA ASP A 111 7.18 21.86 -6.21
C ASP A 111 7.43 21.75 -4.69
N ARG A 112 8.68 21.94 -4.25
CA ARG A 112 9.04 21.94 -2.82
C ARG A 112 8.50 23.15 -2.06
N SER A 113 8.30 24.28 -2.73
CA SER A 113 7.76 25.49 -2.11
C SER A 113 6.27 25.36 -1.76
N ILE A 114 5.55 24.46 -2.45
CA ILE A 114 4.12 24.23 -2.20
C ILE A 114 3.99 23.37 -0.94
N PRO A 115 3.42 23.90 0.16
CA PRO A 115 3.28 23.13 1.39
C PRO A 115 2.31 21.97 1.17
N LYS A 116 2.71 20.78 1.61
CA LYS A 116 1.81 19.62 1.62
C LYS A 116 0.71 19.88 2.66
N PRO A 117 -0.56 19.55 2.36
CA PRO A 117 -1.67 19.78 3.29
C PRO A 117 -1.51 19.02 4.61
N PHE A 118 -0.76 17.90 4.59
CA PHE A 118 -0.40 17.12 5.75
C PHE A 118 1.06 16.67 5.66
N ASP A 119 1.77 16.66 6.78
CA ASP A 119 3.08 16.01 6.87
C ASP A 119 2.88 14.49 6.86
N GLY A 120 3.04 13.88 5.69
CA GLY A 120 2.80 12.45 5.50
C GLY A 120 3.70 11.51 6.31
N ASP A 121 4.73 12.01 6.98
CA ASP A 121 5.58 11.22 7.88
C ASP A 121 5.15 11.31 9.35
N LYS A 122 4.46 12.39 9.75
CA LYS A 122 3.85 12.58 11.09
C LYS A 122 2.35 12.26 11.13
N ASP A 123 1.69 12.21 9.99
CA ASP A 123 0.27 11.91 9.89
C ASP A 123 0.00 10.43 10.18
N ILE A 124 -0.55 10.16 11.36
CA ILE A 124 -0.99 8.82 11.80
C ILE A 124 -2.22 8.33 11.05
N PHE A 125 -3.02 9.23 10.46
CA PHE A 125 -4.22 8.92 9.67
C PHE A 125 -3.96 8.92 8.17
N ARG A 126 -2.69 8.88 7.75
CA ARG A 126 -2.33 8.71 6.34
C ARG A 126 -2.94 7.44 5.77
N ARG A 127 -3.34 7.46 4.50
CA ARG A 127 -4.02 6.33 3.83
C ARG A 127 -3.38 4.95 4.08
N PRO A 128 -2.05 4.76 3.99
CA PRO A 128 -1.44 3.45 4.29
C PRO A 128 -1.58 3.02 5.75
N ALA A 129 -1.61 3.96 6.70
CA ALA A 129 -1.81 3.65 8.11
C ALA A 129 -3.26 3.22 8.36
N LEU A 130 -4.24 3.92 7.79
CA LEU A 130 -5.66 3.52 7.85
C LEU A 130 -5.89 2.11 7.30
N GLN A 131 -5.26 1.76 6.18
CA GLN A 131 -5.32 0.39 5.64
C GLN A 131 -4.74 -0.64 6.61
N ASN A 132 -3.61 -0.33 7.26
CA ASN A 132 -3.05 -1.23 8.28
C ASN A 132 -3.94 -1.35 9.51
N TYR A 133 -4.56 -0.26 9.97
CA TYR A 133 -5.51 -0.28 11.08
C TYR A 133 -6.73 -1.14 10.77
N LEU A 134 -7.24 -1.09 9.53
CA LEU A 134 -8.31 -1.98 9.08
C LEU A 134 -7.90 -3.45 9.19
N HIS A 135 -6.70 -3.82 8.73
CA HIS A 135 -6.22 -5.20 8.84
C HIS A 135 -5.99 -5.65 10.28
N VAL A 136 -5.49 -4.76 11.15
CA VAL A 136 -5.37 -5.02 12.60
C VAL A 136 -6.74 -5.26 13.22
N LEU A 137 -7.74 -4.44 12.88
CA LEU A 137 -9.11 -4.63 13.34
C LEU A 137 -9.65 -5.99 12.91
N LEU A 138 -9.45 -6.39 11.65
CA LEU A 138 -9.88 -7.71 11.16
C LEU A 138 -9.20 -8.85 11.93
N ILE A 139 -7.90 -8.74 12.24
CA ILE A 139 -7.19 -9.72 13.08
C ILE A 139 -7.82 -9.83 14.47
N VAL A 140 -8.10 -8.69 15.12
CA VAL A 140 -8.71 -8.66 16.46
C VAL A 140 -10.10 -9.30 16.45
N VAL A 141 -10.93 -8.98 15.46
CA VAL A 141 -12.26 -9.59 15.31
C VAL A 141 -12.15 -11.07 15.00
N SER A 142 -11.14 -11.50 14.21
CA SER A 142 -10.89 -12.92 13.92
C SER A 142 -10.47 -13.71 15.14
N ALA A 143 -9.92 -13.09 16.18
CA ALA A 143 -9.63 -13.81 17.41
C ALA A 143 -10.89 -14.22 18.19
N LEU A 144 -12.05 -13.57 17.96
CA LEU A 144 -13.26 -13.81 18.75
C LEU A 144 -13.80 -15.25 18.65
N PRO A 145 -13.99 -15.86 17.46
CA PRO A 145 -14.42 -17.26 17.37
C PRO A 145 -13.48 -18.24 18.08
N ILE A 146 -12.17 -17.97 18.05
CA ILE A 146 -11.15 -18.80 18.72
C ILE A 146 -11.36 -18.76 20.23
N LEU A 147 -11.55 -17.56 20.78
CA LEU A 147 -11.80 -17.36 22.21
C LEU A 147 -13.13 -18.00 22.65
N LEU A 148 -14.18 -17.91 21.81
CA LEU A 148 -15.47 -18.54 22.09
C LEU A 148 -15.35 -20.07 22.05
N TYR A 149 -14.71 -20.62 21.03
CA TYR A 149 -14.48 -22.06 20.90
C TYR A 149 -13.68 -22.62 22.09
N ALA A 150 -12.64 -21.91 22.53
CA ALA A 150 -11.82 -22.29 23.68
C ALA A 150 -12.57 -22.24 25.04
N LYS A 151 -13.70 -21.51 25.13
CA LYS A 151 -14.56 -21.51 26.33
C LYS A 151 -15.64 -22.60 26.30
N ILE A 152 -15.96 -23.12 25.12
CA ILE A 152 -16.97 -24.17 24.93
C ILE A 152 -16.36 -25.56 25.18
N LEU A 153 -15.07 -25.72 24.87
CA LEU A 153 -14.24 -26.88 25.25
C LEU A 153 -13.92 -26.88 26.75
#